data_AF-A0A651DMS4-F1
#
_entry.id   AF-A0A651DMS4-F1
#
_cell.length_a   1.000
_cell.length_b   1.000
_cell.length_c   1.000
_cell.angle_alpha   90.00
_cell.angle_beta   90.00
_cell.angle_gamma   90.00
#
_symmetry.space_group_name_H-M   'P 1'
#
loop_
_entity.id
_entity.type
_entity.pdbx_description
1 polymer ?
#
loop_
_entity_poly.entity_id
_entity_poly.type
_entity_poly.pdbx_seq_one_letter_code
_entity_poly.pdbx_strand_id
1 'polypeptide(L)'
;MGPHDGLVMLDVGAGTHGGTPTEPAFVSRFSYPEGHTHTAWRHGRYLFVGDEIFPMDWDPYGTIEARGYIHILDMIDPEHPVEVARYEVPEAGVHNFWAEGDHLYIGYYQAGLRVLDISGELRGDLYRQGRELAVLKTTDEHTMAPNWPMTWGAQPFKGHLFSSDLNSGLWITTLEMGPQVVF
;
A
#
# COMPACT_ATOMS: atom_id res chain seq x y z
N MET A 1 -12.49 4.24 -22.30
CA MET A 1 -11.62 4.70 -21.22
C MET A 1 -12.54 5.36 -20.21
N GLY A 2 -12.74 4.71 -19.06
CA GLY A 2 -13.52 5.31 -17.97
C GLY A 2 -12.77 6.51 -17.39
N PRO A 3 -13.40 7.30 -16.53
CA PRO A 3 -12.70 8.39 -15.86
C PRO A 3 -11.63 7.78 -14.93
N HIS A 4 -10.36 8.14 -15.16
CA HIS A 4 -9.23 7.82 -14.28
C HIS A 4 -9.28 8.79 -13.09
N ASP A 5 -10.25 8.56 -12.20
CA ASP A 5 -10.55 9.51 -11.13
C ASP A 5 -9.52 9.48 -9.99
N GLY A 6 -8.75 8.40 -9.89
CA GLY A 6 -7.73 8.22 -8.85
C GLY A 6 -8.37 8.29 -7.46
N LEU A 7 -7.86 9.20 -6.63
CA LEU A 7 -8.40 9.48 -5.30
C LEU A 7 -9.35 10.69 -5.34
N VAL A 8 -10.57 10.50 -4.80
CA VAL A 8 -11.52 11.58 -4.53
C VAL A 8 -11.63 11.77 -3.01
N MET A 9 -11.47 13.00 -2.53
CA MET A 9 -11.68 13.37 -1.14
C MET A 9 -13.01 14.08 -0.95
N LEU A 10 -13.77 13.60 0.02
CA LEU A 10 -15.10 14.11 0.37
C LEU A 10 -15.14 14.47 1.87
N ASP A 11 -15.75 15.60 2.19
CA ASP A 11 -16.20 15.91 3.55
C ASP A 11 -17.53 15.20 3.78
N VAL A 12 -17.57 14.33 4.79
CA VAL A 12 -18.77 13.57 5.19
C VAL A 12 -19.27 13.98 6.58
N GLY A 13 -18.94 15.19 7.05
CA GLY A 13 -19.29 15.70 8.38
C GLY A 13 -18.10 16.14 9.23
N ALA A 14 -16.93 16.34 8.63
CA ALA A 14 -15.74 16.90 9.28
C ALA A 14 -15.91 18.41 9.56
N GLY A 15 -16.90 19.07 8.93
CA GLY A 15 -17.27 20.47 9.20
C GLY A 15 -16.40 21.48 8.47
N THR A 16 -15.73 21.08 7.39
CA THR A 16 -14.80 21.92 6.63
C THR A 16 -15.40 22.46 5.34
N HIS A 17 -16.24 21.67 4.66
CA HIS A 17 -16.81 21.94 3.34
C HIS A 17 -18.34 21.80 3.33
N GLY A 18 -18.96 21.69 4.50
CA GLY A 18 -20.42 21.59 4.65
C GLY A 18 -21.01 20.23 4.30
N GLY A 19 -20.19 19.22 4.08
CA GLY A 19 -20.65 17.86 3.79
C GLY A 19 -21.23 17.14 5.00
N THR A 20 -22.06 16.14 4.75
CA THR A 20 -22.68 15.28 5.76
C THR A 20 -22.59 13.80 5.34
N PRO A 21 -22.84 12.83 6.24
CA PRO A 21 -22.80 11.41 5.86
C PRO A 21 -23.79 11.03 4.75
N THR A 22 -24.88 11.79 4.61
CA THR A 22 -25.91 11.57 3.58
C THR A 22 -25.80 12.50 2.38
N GLU A 23 -25.02 13.58 2.50
CA GLU A 23 -24.75 14.54 1.44
C GLU A 23 -23.26 14.95 1.49
N PRO A 24 -22.35 14.09 1.02
CA PRO A 24 -20.92 14.37 1.03
C PRO A 24 -20.59 15.58 0.15
N ALA A 25 -19.70 16.45 0.63
CA ALA A 25 -19.21 17.58 -0.14
C ALA A 25 -17.82 17.27 -0.73
N PHE A 26 -17.60 17.62 -1.99
CA PHE A 26 -16.28 17.48 -2.61
C PHE A 26 -15.25 18.40 -1.94
N VAL A 27 -14.05 17.85 -1.68
CA VAL A 27 -12.90 18.60 -1.17
C VAL A 27 -11.88 18.78 -2.28
N SER A 28 -11.32 17.67 -2.77
CA SER A 28 -10.28 17.68 -3.78
C SER A 28 -10.15 16.32 -4.46
N ARG A 29 -9.30 16.26 -5.49
CA ARG A 29 -9.02 15.05 -6.27
C ARG A 29 -7.54 14.96 -6.59
N PHE A 30 -6.97 13.77 -6.42
CA PHE A 30 -5.65 13.44 -6.96
C PHE A 30 -5.83 12.43 -8.10
N SER A 31 -5.46 12.84 -9.32
CA SER A 31 -5.57 12.00 -10.51
C SER A 31 -4.27 11.92 -11.27
N TYR A 32 -4.06 10.76 -11.86
CA TYR A 32 -2.87 10.38 -12.61
C TYR A 32 -3.29 9.44 -13.75
N PRO A 33 -2.48 9.28 -14.81
CA PRO A 33 -2.89 8.62 -16.04
C PRO A 33 -3.40 7.18 -15.86
N GLU A 34 -2.80 6.43 -14.95
CA GLU A 34 -3.14 5.04 -14.68
C GLU A 34 -4.47 4.96 -13.91
N GLY A 35 -4.64 5.73 -12.84
CA GLY A 35 -5.89 5.85 -12.10
C GLY A 35 -6.42 4.53 -11.52
N HIS A 36 -5.53 3.59 -11.21
CA HIS A 36 -5.85 2.25 -10.72
C HIS A 36 -5.86 2.18 -9.18
N THR A 37 -6.25 3.29 -8.53
CA THR A 37 -6.32 3.39 -7.07
C THR A 37 -7.20 2.28 -6.51
N HIS A 38 -6.61 1.44 -5.65
CA HIS A 38 -7.29 0.35 -4.97
C HIS A 38 -7.37 0.61 -3.45
N THR A 39 -6.29 1.09 -2.84
CA THR A 39 -6.23 1.34 -1.38
C THR A 39 -5.78 2.76 -1.09
N ALA A 40 -6.35 3.35 -0.04
CA ALA A 40 -5.90 4.62 0.52
C ALA A 40 -5.79 4.51 2.05
N TRP A 41 -4.67 4.93 2.62
CA TRP A 41 -4.44 4.93 4.08
C TRP A 41 -3.80 6.24 4.54
N ARG A 42 -4.46 6.97 5.43
CA ARG A 42 -3.97 8.24 5.98
C ARG A 42 -3.19 7.97 7.26
N HIS A 43 -1.95 8.47 7.35
CA HIS A 43 -1.13 8.37 8.56
C HIS A 43 -0.23 9.59 8.75
N GLY A 44 -0.22 10.19 9.95
CA GLY A 44 0.58 11.39 10.24
C GLY A 44 0.19 12.58 9.35
N ARG A 45 1.09 13.06 8.49
CA ARG A 45 0.81 14.09 7.46
C ARG A 45 0.60 13.53 6.04
N TYR A 46 0.81 12.24 5.84
CA TYR A 46 0.82 11.60 4.53
C TYR A 46 -0.43 10.77 4.25
N LEU A 47 -0.85 10.72 2.99
CA LEU A 47 -1.83 9.77 2.48
C LEU A 47 -1.12 8.83 1.50
N PHE A 48 -1.17 7.54 1.82
CA PHE A 48 -0.63 6.46 0.99
C PHE A 48 -1.74 5.98 0.06
N VAL A 49 -1.50 5.95 -1.24
CA VAL A 49 -2.48 5.55 -2.26
C VAL A 49 -1.86 4.44 -3.11
N GLY A 50 -2.42 3.24 -3.06
CA GLY A 50 -1.91 2.06 -3.76
C GLY A 50 -2.66 1.76 -5.04
N ASP A 51 -1.92 1.48 -6.09
CA ASP A 51 -2.43 0.96 -7.35
C ASP A 51 -2.53 -0.57 -7.37
N GLU A 52 -3.61 -1.10 -7.94
CA GLU A 52 -3.78 -2.52 -8.24
C GLU A 52 -3.94 -2.70 -9.76
N ILE A 53 -2.92 -3.28 -10.40
CA ILE A 53 -2.90 -3.49 -11.84
C ILE A 53 -2.61 -4.97 -12.12
N PHE A 54 -3.53 -5.64 -12.80
CA PHE A 54 -3.36 -7.01 -13.26
C PHE A 54 -3.09 -7.08 -14.77
N PRO A 55 -2.35 -8.10 -15.25
CA PRO A 55 -2.25 -8.36 -16.68
C PRO A 55 -3.62 -8.72 -17.25
N MET A 56 -3.86 -8.41 -18.53
CA MET A 56 -5.19 -8.59 -19.15
C MET A 56 -5.67 -10.05 -19.15
N ASP A 57 -4.76 -11.00 -19.17
CA ASP A 57 -4.97 -12.44 -19.28
C ASP A 57 -4.68 -13.18 -17.96
N TRP A 58 -4.83 -12.50 -16.82
CA TRP A 58 -4.61 -13.11 -15.51
C TRP A 58 -5.59 -14.26 -15.21
N ASP A 59 -5.10 -15.27 -14.47
CA ASP A 59 -5.87 -16.43 -14.01
C ASP A 59 -5.87 -16.47 -12.47
N PRO A 60 -7.04 -16.47 -11.79
CA PRO A 60 -7.13 -16.57 -10.33
C PRO A 60 -6.55 -17.87 -9.76
N TYR A 61 -6.37 -18.92 -10.58
CA TYR A 61 -5.75 -20.18 -10.17
C TYR A 61 -4.31 -20.33 -10.65
N GLY A 62 -3.79 -19.33 -11.36
CA GLY A 62 -2.43 -19.32 -11.91
C GLY A 62 -1.51 -18.36 -11.18
N THR A 63 -0.29 -18.23 -11.71
CA THR A 63 0.66 -17.21 -11.28
C THR A 63 0.26 -15.86 -11.84
N ILE A 64 0.01 -14.89 -10.97
CA ILE A 64 -0.39 -13.54 -11.38
C ILE A 64 0.80 -12.60 -11.17
N GLU A 65 1.17 -11.92 -12.24
CA GLU A 65 2.19 -10.88 -12.22
C GLU A 65 1.55 -9.50 -12.03
N ALA A 66 1.11 -9.19 -10.82
CA ALA A 66 0.55 -7.88 -10.51
C ALA A 66 1.59 -6.76 -10.70
N ARG A 67 1.10 -5.55 -10.94
CA ARG A 67 1.83 -4.28 -11.01
C ARG A 67 1.08 -3.23 -10.19
N GLY A 68 1.68 -2.07 -10.05
CA GLY A 68 1.18 -0.98 -9.23
C GLY A 68 2.17 -0.63 -8.12
N TYR A 69 2.02 0.56 -7.59
CA TYR A 69 2.91 1.12 -6.58
C TYR A 69 2.13 2.01 -5.63
N ILE A 70 2.81 2.46 -4.58
CA ILE A 70 2.22 3.37 -3.60
C ILE A 70 2.65 4.79 -3.95
N HIS A 71 1.69 5.67 -4.23
CA HIS A 71 1.87 7.11 -4.21
C HIS A 71 1.80 7.60 -2.75
N ILE A 72 2.65 8.57 -2.39
CA ILE A 72 2.63 9.21 -1.08
C ILE A 72 2.34 10.69 -1.30
N LEU A 73 1.14 11.09 -0.88
CA LEU A 73 0.67 12.46 -0.94
C LEU A 73 0.92 13.17 0.39
N ASP A 74 1.48 14.37 0.34
CA ASP A 74 1.51 15.29 1.46
C ASP A 74 0.15 15.99 1.59
N MET A 75 -0.41 15.90 2.80
CA MET A 75 -1.76 16.34 3.12
C MET A 75 -1.77 17.53 4.09
N ILE A 76 -0.72 18.36 4.10
CA ILE A 76 -0.73 19.64 4.83
C ILE A 76 -1.91 20.51 4.38
N ASP A 77 -2.15 20.57 3.07
CA ASP A 77 -3.32 21.22 2.47
C ASP A 77 -4.18 20.15 1.77
N PRO A 78 -5.27 19.68 2.42
CA PRO A 78 -6.17 18.69 1.82
C PRO A 78 -6.91 19.18 0.57
N GLU A 79 -7.02 20.48 0.34
CA GLU A 79 -7.61 21.03 -0.89
C GLU A 79 -6.65 20.89 -2.08
N HIS A 80 -5.34 20.83 -1.81
CA HIS A 80 -4.27 20.73 -2.80
C HIS A 80 -3.24 19.66 -2.43
N PRO A 81 -3.61 18.36 -2.43
CA PRO A 81 -2.67 17.28 -2.12
C PRO A 81 -1.52 17.25 -3.13
N VAL A 82 -0.29 17.04 -2.64
CA VAL A 82 0.91 17.00 -3.49
C VAL A 82 1.58 15.64 -3.35
N GLU A 83 1.81 14.93 -4.45
CA GLU A 83 2.65 13.74 -4.43
C GLU A 83 4.10 14.13 -4.15
N VAL A 84 4.64 13.62 -3.04
CA VAL A 84 6.01 13.93 -2.59
C VAL A 84 6.95 12.74 -2.68
N ALA A 85 6.41 11.52 -2.62
CA ALA A 85 7.17 10.29 -2.69
C ALA A 85 6.37 9.17 -3.36
N ARG A 86 7.07 8.11 -3.72
CA ARG A 86 6.51 6.85 -4.20
C ARG A 86 7.29 5.65 -3.66
N TYR A 87 6.61 4.52 -3.50
CA TYR A 87 7.25 3.24 -3.21
C TYR A 87 6.83 2.24 -4.29
N GLU A 88 7.76 1.97 -5.21
CA GLU A 88 7.56 1.15 -6.39
C GLU A 88 8.57 0.01 -6.39
N VAL A 89 8.09 -1.20 -6.12
CA VAL A 89 8.87 -2.43 -6.29
C VAL A 89 8.80 -2.84 -7.77
N PRO A 90 9.91 -2.85 -8.53
CA PRO A 90 9.87 -2.99 -9.99
C PRO A 90 9.24 -4.28 -10.52
N GLU A 91 9.35 -5.37 -9.76
CA GLU A 91 8.94 -6.71 -10.16
C GLU A 91 7.50 -7.08 -9.75
N ALA A 92 6.76 -6.20 -9.08
CA ALA A 92 5.48 -6.56 -8.48
C ALA A 92 4.43 -5.45 -8.34
N GLY A 93 3.26 -5.80 -7.81
CA GLY A 93 2.15 -4.89 -7.52
C GLY A 93 1.79 -4.87 -6.05
N VAL A 94 1.33 -3.72 -5.57
CA VAL A 94 0.82 -3.54 -4.20
C VAL A 94 -0.66 -3.93 -4.12
N HIS A 95 -1.11 -4.31 -2.93
CA HIS A 95 -2.53 -4.45 -2.63
C HIS A 95 -2.89 -3.66 -1.36
N ASN A 96 -3.24 -4.32 -0.25
CA ASN A 96 -3.57 -3.60 0.99
C ASN A 96 -2.33 -3.36 1.85
N PHE A 97 -2.35 -2.22 2.53
CA PHE A 97 -1.32 -1.85 3.49
C PHE A 97 -1.92 -1.17 4.72
N TRP A 98 -1.16 -1.21 5.81
CA TRP A 98 -1.52 -0.62 7.09
C TRP A 98 -0.33 0.13 7.66
N ALA A 99 -0.54 1.37 8.12
CA ALA A 99 0.49 2.14 8.81
C ALA A 99 0.31 2.08 10.33
N GLU A 100 1.39 1.80 11.07
CA GLU A 100 1.44 1.91 12.53
C GLU A 100 2.82 2.38 12.98
N GLY A 101 2.87 3.44 13.80
CA GLY A 101 4.13 4.07 14.19
C GLY A 101 4.92 4.55 12.98
N ASP A 102 6.17 4.11 12.87
CA ASP A 102 7.10 4.44 11.78
C ASP A 102 7.11 3.39 10.66
N HIS A 103 6.13 2.49 10.62
CA HIS A 103 6.12 1.37 9.69
C HIS A 103 4.87 1.39 8.80
N LEU A 104 5.07 1.06 7.52
CA LEU A 104 4.02 0.66 6.60
C LEU A 104 4.15 -0.85 6.32
N TYR A 105 3.14 -1.60 6.71
CA TYR A 105 3.04 -3.05 6.49
C TYR A 105 2.24 -3.30 5.23
N ILE A 106 2.81 -4.03 4.26
CA ILE A 106 2.32 -4.04 2.89
C ILE A 106 2.15 -5.49 2.40
N GLY A 107 0.97 -5.83 1.91
CA GLY A 107 0.79 -6.95 1.00
C GLY A 107 1.18 -6.52 -0.41
N TYR A 108 2.20 -7.15 -0.98
CA TYR A 108 2.77 -6.78 -2.28
C TYR A 108 2.69 -7.95 -3.27
N TYR A 109 1.58 -8.69 -3.29
CA TYR A 109 1.36 -9.84 -4.18
C TYR A 109 2.57 -10.77 -4.33
N GLN A 110 3.12 -10.94 -5.54
CA GLN A 110 4.28 -11.79 -5.81
C GLN A 110 5.59 -11.28 -5.21
N ALA A 111 5.59 -10.03 -4.74
CA ALA A 111 6.67 -9.48 -3.95
C ALA A 111 6.62 -9.90 -2.48
N GLY A 112 5.51 -10.46 -1.98
CA GLY A 112 5.38 -10.94 -0.60
C GLY A 112 4.89 -9.88 0.39
N LEU A 113 5.00 -10.21 1.68
CA LEU A 113 4.87 -9.26 2.78
C LEU A 113 6.11 -8.35 2.81
N ARG A 114 5.88 -7.04 2.91
CA ARG A 114 6.95 -6.04 3.06
C ARG A 114 6.68 -5.10 4.23
N VAL A 115 7.76 -4.63 4.84
CA VAL A 115 7.72 -3.58 5.88
C VAL A 115 8.60 -2.43 5.42
N LEU A 116 8.02 -1.25 5.30
CA LEU A 116 8.70 -0.03 4.86
C LEU A 116 8.83 0.96 6.02
N ASP A 117 10.00 1.55 6.17
CA ASP A 117 10.25 2.69 7.06
C ASP A 117 9.59 3.96 6.49
N ILE A 118 8.61 4.45 7.21
CA ILE A 118 7.88 5.70 6.91
C ILE A 118 8.18 6.80 7.93
N SER A 119 9.26 6.69 8.71
CA SER A 119 9.70 7.72 9.64
C SER A 119 10.24 8.97 8.92
N GLY A 120 10.11 10.10 9.61
CA GLY A 120 10.65 11.38 9.18
C GLY A 120 9.96 11.97 7.95
N GLU A 121 10.73 12.73 7.16
CA GLU A 121 10.25 13.30 5.91
C GLU A 121 10.33 12.27 4.78
N LEU A 122 9.20 12.06 4.10
CA LEU A 122 9.12 11.20 2.92
C LEU A 122 9.23 12.05 1.65
N ARG A 123 10.21 11.71 0.80
CA ARG A 123 10.41 12.38 -0.49
C ARG A 123 11.05 11.45 -1.51
N GLY A 124 10.63 11.53 -2.77
CA GLY A 124 11.24 10.79 -3.88
C GLY A 124 10.92 9.30 -3.89
N ASP A 125 11.84 8.49 -4.41
CA ASP A 125 11.66 7.04 -4.56
C ASP A 125 12.12 6.31 -3.28
N LEU A 126 11.18 5.85 -2.46
CA LEU A 126 11.47 5.23 -1.16
C LEU A 126 12.10 3.84 -1.31
N TYR A 127 11.81 3.13 -2.41
CA TYR A 127 12.44 1.85 -2.71
C TYR A 127 13.93 2.04 -3.00
N ARG A 128 14.29 2.99 -3.87
CA ARG A 128 15.69 3.32 -4.19
C ARG A 128 16.48 3.90 -3.02
N GLN A 129 15.80 4.42 -2.01
CA GLN A 129 16.44 4.87 -0.76
C GLN A 129 16.80 3.72 0.17
N GLY A 130 16.34 2.49 -0.08
CA GLY A 130 16.59 1.36 0.81
C GLY A 130 15.82 1.45 2.13
N ARG A 131 14.65 2.10 2.13
CA ARG A 131 13.79 2.22 3.33
C ARG A 131 13.05 0.93 3.68
N GLU A 132 13.22 -0.12 2.89
CA GLU A 132 12.63 -1.44 3.18
C GLU A 132 13.34 -2.09 4.37
N LEU A 133 12.57 -2.39 5.41
CA LEU A 133 13.08 -2.94 6.66
C LEU A 133 13.02 -4.47 6.67
N ALA A 134 12.02 -5.06 6.03
CA ALA A 134 11.85 -6.52 5.97
C ALA A 134 11.03 -6.94 4.76
N VAL A 135 11.33 -8.15 4.26
CA VAL A 135 10.56 -8.85 3.23
C VAL A 135 10.39 -10.31 3.62
N LEU A 136 9.18 -10.84 3.43
CA LEU A 136 8.89 -12.27 3.55
C LEU A 136 8.06 -12.73 2.35
N LYS A 137 8.53 -13.76 1.66
CA LYS A 137 7.73 -14.46 0.66
C LYS A 137 6.76 -15.40 1.38
N THR A 138 5.47 -15.07 1.40
CA THR A 138 4.40 -15.89 1.99
C THR A 138 4.05 -17.04 1.06
N THR A 139 4.96 -17.98 0.86
CA THR A 139 4.80 -19.07 -0.09
C THR A 139 5.37 -20.38 0.44
N ASP A 140 4.95 -21.48 -0.18
CA ASP A 140 5.37 -22.85 0.09
C ASP A 140 5.21 -23.67 -1.21
N GLU A 141 5.78 -24.89 -1.26
CA GLU A 141 5.65 -25.80 -2.40
C GLU A 141 4.25 -26.46 -2.50
N HIS A 142 3.49 -26.47 -1.41
CA HIS A 142 2.17 -27.11 -1.31
C HIS A 142 1.03 -26.09 -1.20
N THR A 143 0.99 -25.16 -2.13
CA THR A 143 0.00 -24.07 -2.22
C THR A 143 -0.78 -24.12 -3.54
N MET A 144 -1.78 -23.25 -3.72
CA MET A 144 -2.55 -23.19 -4.97
C MET A 144 -1.66 -22.92 -6.19
N ALA A 145 -0.73 -21.97 -6.09
CA ALA A 145 0.36 -21.77 -7.05
C ALA A 145 1.72 -21.96 -6.32
N PRO A 146 2.39 -23.12 -6.52
CA PRO A 146 3.62 -23.46 -5.80
C PRO A 146 4.72 -22.40 -5.93
N ASN A 147 5.33 -22.03 -4.81
CA ASN A 147 6.43 -21.04 -4.73
C ASN A 147 6.09 -19.65 -5.30
N TRP A 148 4.80 -19.34 -5.47
CA TRP A 148 4.33 -18.05 -5.93
C TRP A 148 3.54 -17.36 -4.81
N PRO A 149 4.11 -16.41 -4.06
CA PRO A 149 3.33 -15.66 -3.08
C PRO A 149 2.33 -14.75 -3.79
N MET A 150 1.23 -14.48 -3.11
CA MET A 150 0.20 -13.53 -3.50
C MET A 150 -0.32 -12.85 -2.23
N THR A 151 0.58 -12.17 -1.51
CA THR A 151 0.23 -11.49 -0.26
C THR A 151 -0.75 -10.37 -0.52
N TRP A 152 -1.94 -10.49 0.05
CA TRP A 152 -3.06 -9.59 -0.16
C TRP A 152 -3.07 -8.42 0.81
N GLY A 153 -2.55 -8.60 2.03
CA GLY A 153 -2.48 -7.55 3.02
C GLY A 153 -1.68 -7.95 4.26
N ALA A 154 -1.43 -6.96 5.11
CA ALA A 154 -0.72 -7.15 6.37
C ALA A 154 -1.35 -6.27 7.45
N GLN A 155 -1.69 -6.86 8.60
CA GLN A 155 -2.29 -6.16 9.73
C GLN A 155 -1.44 -6.37 10.99
N PRO A 156 -0.84 -5.31 11.55
CA PRO A 156 -0.21 -5.39 12.85
C PRO A 156 -1.27 -5.51 13.95
N PHE A 157 -1.05 -6.43 14.90
CA PHE A 157 -1.87 -6.54 16.09
C PHE A 157 -1.10 -7.22 17.22
N LYS A 158 -0.98 -6.53 18.36
CA LYS A 158 -0.33 -7.05 19.59
C LYS A 158 1.07 -7.64 19.37
N GLY A 159 1.89 -6.97 18.56
CA GLY A 159 3.27 -7.40 18.28
C GLY A 159 3.40 -8.48 17.20
N HIS A 160 2.29 -8.90 16.59
CA HIS A 160 2.28 -9.82 15.45
C HIS A 160 1.84 -9.10 14.17
N LEU A 161 2.31 -9.61 13.03
CA LEU A 161 1.81 -9.25 11.70
C LEU A 161 1.00 -10.42 11.15
N PHE A 162 -0.28 -10.17 10.91
CA PHE A 162 -1.20 -11.11 10.27
C PHE A 162 -1.25 -10.81 8.79
N SER A 163 -0.82 -11.75 7.96
CA SER A 163 -0.77 -11.57 6.51
C SER A 163 -1.55 -12.66 5.81
N SER A 164 -2.50 -12.25 4.97
CA SER A 164 -3.23 -13.16 4.09
C SER A 164 -2.51 -13.27 2.75
N ASP A 165 -2.47 -14.49 2.23
CA ASP A 165 -1.93 -14.83 0.93
C ASP A 165 -2.94 -15.70 0.17
N LEU A 166 -3.17 -15.40 -1.11
CA LEU A 166 -4.16 -16.13 -1.90
C LEU A 166 -3.81 -17.60 -2.11
N ASN A 167 -2.52 -17.89 -2.18
CA ASN A 167 -2.04 -19.21 -2.52
C ASN A 167 -1.77 -20.03 -1.26
N SER A 168 -1.21 -19.40 -0.23
CA SER A 168 -0.69 -20.09 0.96
C SER A 168 -1.49 -19.86 2.25
N GLY A 169 -2.53 -19.01 2.23
CA GLY A 169 -3.41 -18.80 3.38
C GLY A 169 -2.90 -17.75 4.36
N LEU A 170 -3.02 -18.01 5.67
CA LEU A 170 -2.70 -17.05 6.73
C LEU A 170 -1.29 -17.27 7.30
N TRP A 171 -0.52 -16.19 7.36
CA TRP A 171 0.78 -16.12 8.02
C TRP A 171 0.70 -15.23 9.25
N ILE A 172 1.34 -15.67 10.34
CA ILE A 172 1.48 -14.88 11.57
C ILE A 172 2.97 -14.77 11.83
N THR A 173 3.49 -13.55 11.82
CA THR A 173 4.92 -13.29 11.95
C THR A 173 5.18 -12.23 13.01
N THR A 174 6.44 -12.10 13.42
CA THR A 174 6.93 -11.03 14.28
C THR A 174 8.00 -10.25 13.53
N LEU A 175 7.99 -8.93 13.65
CA LEU A 175 9.06 -8.10 13.14
C LEU A 175 10.15 -7.98 14.20
N GLU A 176 11.33 -8.49 13.90
CA GLU A 176 12.52 -8.33 14.74
C GLU A 176 13.50 -7.38 14.07
N MET A 177 13.68 -6.20 14.65
CA MET A 177 14.67 -5.23 14.18
C MET A 177 16.04 -5.65 14.70
N GLY A 178 16.98 -5.93 13.80
CA GLY A 178 18.38 -6.13 14.15
C GLY A 178 19.02 -4.87 14.76
N PRO A 179 20.20 -4.98 15.39
CA PRO A 179 20.91 -3.81 15.90
C PRO A 179 21.16 -2.81 14.76
N GLN A 180 20.65 -1.59 14.93
CA GLN A 180 20.91 -0.47 14.04
C GLN A 180 22.41 -0.18 14.07
N VAL A 181 23.12 -0.39 12.95
CA VAL A 181 24.50 0.07 12.82
C VAL A 181 24.44 1.57 12.59
N VAL A 182 24.59 2.33 13.67
CA VAL A 182 24.76 3.78 13.62
C VAL A 182 26.21 4.05 13.19
N PHE A 183 26.40 4.62 12.01
CA PHE A 183 27.69 5.12 11.53
C PHE A 183 27.96 6.55 12.03
#